data_AF-A0A7Y2EXL2-F1
#
_entry.id   AF-A0A7Y2EXL2-F1
#
_cell.length_a   1.000
_cell.length_b   1.000
_cell.length_c   1.000
_cell.angle_alpha   90.00
_cell.angle_beta   90.00
_cell.angle_gamma   90.00
#
_symmetry.space_group_name_H-M   'P 1'
#
loop_
_entity.id
_entity.type
_entity.pdbx_description
1 polymer ?
#
loop_
_entity_poly.entity_id
_entity_poly.type
_entity_poly.pdbx_seq_one_letter_code
_entity_poly.pdbx_strand_id
1 'polypeptide(L)'
;MQTSLARALASTPTDTITHGSPRTRHVGGRELAVLAPMYLFLIAGWFRAGVEKVIDPTWWTGDNLIGFLDEQRDTMLPFFVPFADHVVGPLAPVVAWLVVWTQLSIAVCLATNRHVRPALWAGIVLNLSFTLAGRVNPSAFYLVMQVTLLFALSRPIATHIATRRAALWLVPAVALAPFARTLDPHHVIDDPALMLSFVSLLAAVTTIATAIQPTDLIDAVGSSRFGRAFTTRTGISTSDLHHHLAVETTAQRSTRRRI
;
A
#
# COMPACT_ATOMS: atom_id res chain seq x y z
N MET A 1 -39.13 34.73 -45.35
CA MET A 1 -37.70 34.39 -45.10
C MET A 1 -37.46 34.13 -43.59
N GLN A 2 -38.33 33.33 -42.94
CA GLN A 2 -38.30 33.10 -41.48
C GLN A 2 -38.55 31.63 -41.08
N THR A 3 -38.67 30.71 -42.04
CA THR A 3 -39.04 29.31 -41.81
C THR A 3 -37.87 28.32 -41.75
N SER A 4 -36.61 28.79 -41.86
CA SER A 4 -35.44 27.91 -41.98
C SER A 4 -34.61 27.75 -40.70
N LEU A 5 -34.84 28.55 -39.65
CA LEU A 5 -34.01 28.56 -38.44
C LEU A 5 -34.55 27.68 -37.30
N ALA A 6 -35.83 27.28 -37.36
CA ALA A 6 -36.44 26.42 -36.32
C ALA A 6 -36.14 24.92 -36.48
N ARG A 7 -35.57 24.49 -37.62
CA ARG A 7 -35.32 23.06 -37.91
C ARG A 7 -33.88 22.60 -37.59
N ALA A 8 -33.00 23.53 -37.21
CA ALA A 8 -31.58 23.23 -36.91
C ALA A 8 -31.29 22.92 -35.42
N LEU A 9 -32.30 22.99 -34.54
CA LEU A 9 -32.14 22.73 -33.10
C LEU A 9 -32.78 21.42 -32.61
N ALA A 10 -33.25 20.56 -33.52
CA ALA A 10 -34.10 19.41 -33.16
C ALA A 10 -33.41 18.03 -33.19
N SER A 11 -32.08 17.94 -33.27
CA SER A 11 -31.41 16.63 -33.27
C SER A 11 -30.02 16.67 -32.62
N THR A 12 -29.95 17.00 -31.34
CA THR A 12 -28.83 16.54 -30.52
C THR A 12 -29.19 15.13 -30.07
N PRO A 13 -28.51 14.08 -30.56
CA PRO A 13 -28.74 12.74 -30.04
C PRO A 13 -28.36 12.78 -28.57
N THR A 14 -29.36 12.54 -27.71
CA THR A 14 -29.13 12.28 -26.29
C THR A 14 -28.39 10.96 -26.21
N ASP A 15 -27.06 11.04 -26.33
CA ASP A 15 -26.17 9.92 -26.02
C ASP A 15 -26.47 9.54 -24.58
N THR A 16 -27.30 8.52 -24.46
CA THR A 16 -27.67 7.93 -23.19
C THR A 16 -26.38 7.27 -22.72
N ILE A 17 -25.62 8.01 -21.89
CA ILE A 17 -24.45 7.50 -21.20
C ILE A 17 -24.97 6.36 -20.33
N THR A 18 -24.96 5.16 -20.90
CA THR A 18 -25.24 3.93 -20.18
C THR A 18 -24.10 3.84 -19.18
N HIS A 19 -24.38 4.23 -17.93
CA HIS A 19 -23.48 4.04 -16.82
C HIS A 19 -23.21 2.55 -16.70
N GLY A 20 -22.15 2.10 -17.37
CA GLY A 20 -21.66 0.74 -17.28
C GLY A 20 -21.43 0.46 -15.81
N SER A 21 -22.23 -0.44 -15.25
CA SER A 21 -22.15 -0.79 -13.84
C SER A 21 -20.70 -1.16 -13.52
N PRO A 22 -20.11 -0.61 -12.44
CA PRO A 22 -18.71 -0.81 -12.13
C PRO A 22 -18.43 -2.31 -11.95
N ARG A 23 -17.91 -2.96 -13.00
CA ARG A 23 -17.55 -4.38 -12.96
C ARG A 23 -16.54 -4.60 -11.83
N THR A 24 -16.98 -5.26 -10.77
CA THR A 24 -16.11 -5.76 -9.72
C THR A 24 -15.26 -6.85 -10.32
N ARG A 25 -13.95 -6.59 -10.47
CA ARG A 25 -12.99 -7.60 -10.93
C ARG A 25 -13.00 -8.73 -9.89
N HIS A 26 -13.45 -9.91 -10.29
CA HIS A 26 -13.32 -11.10 -9.48
C HIS A 26 -11.83 -11.46 -9.45
N VAL A 27 -11.21 -11.42 -8.27
CA VAL A 27 -9.82 -11.87 -8.07
C VAL A 27 -9.82 -13.37 -8.38
N GLY A 28 -8.90 -13.83 -9.24
CA GLY A 28 -8.85 -15.24 -9.62
C GLY A 28 -8.55 -16.12 -8.41
N GLY A 29 -9.14 -17.31 -8.31
CA GLY A 29 -8.91 -18.21 -7.18
C GLY A 29 -7.43 -18.53 -6.92
N ARG A 30 -6.60 -18.53 -7.97
CA ARG A 30 -5.14 -18.71 -7.86
C ARG A 30 -4.43 -17.54 -7.19
N GLU A 31 -4.84 -16.30 -7.49
CA GLU A 31 -4.27 -15.10 -6.86
C GLU A 31 -4.62 -15.06 -5.37
N LEU A 32 -5.86 -15.43 -5.02
CA LEU A 32 -6.28 -15.56 -3.62
C LEU A 32 -5.49 -16.63 -2.89
N ALA A 33 -5.21 -17.78 -3.51
CA ALA A 33 -4.43 -18.85 -2.88
C ALA A 33 -3.00 -18.41 -2.54
N VAL A 34 -2.37 -17.62 -3.40
CA VAL A 34 -1.01 -17.08 -3.16
C VAL A 34 -1.01 -16.04 -2.02
N LEU A 35 -2.06 -15.22 -1.94
CA LEU A 35 -2.16 -14.16 -0.91
C LEU A 35 -2.76 -14.66 0.41
N ALA A 36 -3.36 -15.84 0.44
CA ALA A 36 -4.07 -16.37 1.61
C ALA A 36 -3.21 -16.43 2.88
N PRO A 37 -1.94 -16.87 2.86
CA PRO A 37 -1.12 -16.91 4.07
C PRO A 37 -0.93 -15.52 4.70
N MET A 38 -0.62 -14.51 3.88
CA MET A 38 -0.47 -13.12 4.32
C MET A 38 -1.80 -12.57 4.87
N TYR A 39 -2.91 -12.94 4.23
CA TYR A 39 -4.25 -12.54 4.65
C TYR A 39 -4.63 -13.12 6.03
N LEU A 40 -4.41 -14.43 6.22
CA LEU A 40 -4.65 -15.12 7.48
C LEU A 40 -3.75 -14.59 8.60
N PHE A 41 -2.48 -14.33 8.28
CA PHE A 41 -1.54 -13.74 9.23
C PHE A 41 -2.02 -12.37 9.72
N LEU A 42 -2.47 -11.50 8.81
CA LEU A 42 -2.99 -10.18 9.17
C LEU A 42 -4.26 -10.28 10.02
N ILE A 43 -5.20 -11.17 9.68
CA ILE A 43 -6.41 -11.39 10.48
C ILE A 43 -6.02 -11.80 11.91
N ALA A 44 -5.16 -12.80 12.05
CA ALA A 44 -4.71 -13.30 13.35
C ALA A 44 -3.97 -12.22 14.15
N GLY A 45 -3.07 -11.47 13.50
CA GLY A 45 -2.31 -10.39 14.12
C GLY A 45 -3.20 -9.27 14.67
N TRP A 46 -4.14 -8.76 13.86
CA TRP A 46 -5.06 -7.71 14.29
C TRP A 46 -6.05 -8.19 15.36
N PHE A 47 -6.57 -9.41 15.22
CA PHE A 47 -7.48 -9.99 16.20
C PHE A 47 -6.80 -10.17 17.56
N ARG A 48 -5.63 -10.81 17.58
CA ARG A 48 -4.82 -10.99 18.80
C ARG A 48 -4.51 -9.63 19.44
N ALA A 49 -4.01 -8.66 18.66
CA ALA A 49 -3.64 -7.35 19.18
C ALA A 49 -4.83 -6.58 19.79
N GLY A 50 -6.02 -6.71 19.20
CA GLY A 50 -7.23 -6.12 19.75
C GLY A 50 -7.69 -6.82 21.04
N VAL A 51 -7.74 -8.15 21.04
CA VAL A 51 -8.15 -8.95 22.21
C VAL A 51 -7.22 -8.74 23.40
N GLU A 52 -5.91 -8.68 23.18
CA GLU A 52 -4.90 -8.39 24.21
C GLU A 52 -5.22 -7.09 24.96
N LYS A 53 -5.61 -6.03 24.23
CA LYS A 53 -5.96 -4.72 24.80
C LYS A 53 -7.34 -4.69 25.45
N VAL A 54 -8.28 -5.49 24.96
CA VAL A 54 -9.60 -5.62 25.59
C VAL A 54 -9.48 -6.21 26.99
N ILE A 55 -8.61 -7.22 27.15
CA ILE A 55 -8.45 -7.96 28.40
C ILE A 55 -7.69 -7.15 29.46
N ASP A 56 -6.77 -6.28 29.05
CA ASP A 56 -5.99 -5.45 29.96
C ASP A 56 -6.73 -4.15 30.34
N PRO A 57 -7.15 -3.97 31.61
CA PRO A 57 -7.88 -2.79 32.08
C PRO A 57 -7.14 -1.46 31.83
N THR A 58 -5.81 -1.47 31.83
CA THR A 58 -4.99 -0.26 31.71
C THR A 58 -4.98 0.35 30.31
N TRP A 59 -5.41 -0.41 29.28
CA TRP A 59 -5.68 0.15 27.96
C TRP A 59 -6.93 1.05 27.98
N TRP A 60 -7.92 0.75 28.81
CA TRP A 60 -9.16 1.52 28.85
C TRP A 60 -9.01 2.84 29.61
N THR A 61 -8.08 2.90 30.58
CA THR A 61 -7.70 4.13 31.28
C THR A 61 -6.69 4.97 30.50
N GLY A 62 -6.02 4.38 29.50
CA GLY A 62 -4.98 5.04 28.71
C GLY A 62 -3.58 4.98 29.36
N ASP A 63 -3.44 4.41 30.55
CA ASP A 63 -2.16 4.34 31.28
C ASP A 63 -1.10 3.57 30.48
N ASN A 64 -1.49 2.48 29.83
CA ASN A 64 -0.59 1.73 28.94
C ASN A 64 -0.12 2.56 27.75
N LEU A 65 -0.98 3.44 27.22
CA LEU A 65 -0.60 4.30 26.09
C LEU A 65 0.36 5.40 26.55
N ILE A 66 0.14 5.98 27.73
CA ILE A 66 1.06 6.96 28.33
C ILE A 66 2.41 6.30 28.61
N GLY A 67 2.43 5.15 29.30
CA GLY A 67 3.64 4.39 29.56
C GLY A 67 4.39 4.02 28.26
N PHE A 68 3.65 3.61 27.22
CA PHE A 68 4.23 3.38 25.91
C PHE A 68 4.89 4.64 25.31
N LEU A 69 4.25 5.81 25.39
CA LEU A 69 4.83 7.06 24.87
C LEU A 69 6.07 7.48 25.65
N ASP A 70 6.08 7.26 26.97
CA ASP A 70 7.23 7.56 27.83
C ASP A 70 8.40 6.62 27.53
N GLU A 71 8.15 5.30 27.41
CA GLU A 71 9.15 4.30 27.07
C GLU A 71 9.79 4.53 25.69
N GLN A 72 9.00 5.00 24.71
CA GLN A 72 9.49 5.23 23.36
C GLN A 72 9.96 6.68 23.13
N ARG A 73 10.00 7.50 24.17
CA ARG A 73 10.29 8.94 24.06
C ARG A 73 11.60 9.21 23.34
N ASP A 74 12.63 8.44 23.66
CA ASP A 74 13.95 8.60 23.08
C ASP A 74 13.99 8.12 21.62
N THR A 75 13.25 7.08 21.25
CA THR A 75 13.23 6.48 19.89
C THR A 75 12.27 7.17 18.92
N MET A 76 11.32 7.95 19.45
CA MET A 76 10.31 8.69 18.69
C MET A 76 10.93 9.67 17.68
N LEU A 77 10.26 9.87 16.54
CA LEU A 77 10.70 10.89 15.59
C LEU A 77 10.50 12.30 16.16
N PRO A 78 11.47 13.23 16.01
CA PRO A 78 11.42 14.52 16.70
C PRO A 78 10.16 15.35 16.41
N PHE A 79 9.64 15.29 15.20
CA PHE A 79 8.42 16.03 14.81
C PHE A 79 7.13 15.36 15.33
N PHE A 80 7.19 14.10 15.76
CA PHE A 80 6.05 13.38 16.32
C PHE A 80 5.91 13.63 17.83
N VAL A 81 7.00 13.94 18.53
CA VAL A 81 7.02 14.32 19.95
C VAL A 81 5.98 15.39 20.32
N PRO A 82 5.89 16.55 19.65
CA PRO A 82 4.89 17.56 20.01
C PRO A 82 3.45 17.06 19.81
N PHE A 83 3.20 16.20 18.82
CA PHE A 83 1.88 15.60 18.61
C PHE A 83 1.56 14.59 19.73
N ALA A 84 2.54 13.78 20.14
CA ALA A 84 2.39 12.87 21.26
C ALA A 84 2.06 13.63 22.55
N ASP A 85 2.79 14.70 22.85
CA ASP A 85 2.66 15.48 24.09
C ASP A 85 1.35 16.29 24.16
N HIS A 86 0.95 16.92 23.06
CA HIS A 86 -0.15 17.89 23.08
C HIS A 86 -1.48 17.30 22.62
N VAL A 87 -1.46 16.15 21.92
CA VAL A 87 -2.67 15.52 21.39
C VAL A 87 -2.86 14.14 21.99
N VAL A 88 -1.89 13.24 21.83
CA VAL A 88 -2.09 11.83 22.22
C VAL A 88 -2.12 11.65 23.73
N GLY A 89 -1.18 12.24 24.47
CA GLY A 89 -1.09 12.14 25.93
C GLY A 89 -2.36 12.66 26.64
N PRO A 90 -2.80 13.91 26.39
CA PRO A 90 -4.01 14.47 27.02
C PRO A 90 -5.29 13.71 26.65
N LEU A 91 -5.32 13.08 25.47
CA LEU A 91 -6.45 12.28 24.99
C LEU A 91 -6.19 10.78 25.07
N ALA A 92 -5.24 10.33 25.89
CA ALA A 92 -4.80 8.93 25.90
C ALA A 92 -5.94 7.93 26.09
N PRO A 93 -6.93 8.12 27.00
CA PRO A 93 -8.05 7.19 27.14
C PRO A 93 -8.89 7.10 25.85
N VAL A 94 -9.13 8.23 25.17
CA VAL A 94 -9.92 8.29 23.93
C VAL A 94 -9.15 7.62 22.79
N VAL A 95 -7.86 7.93 22.65
CA VAL A 95 -7.01 7.33 21.61
C VAL A 95 -6.90 5.82 21.84
N ALA A 96 -6.69 5.38 23.08
CA ALA A 96 -6.61 3.97 23.40
C ALA A 96 -7.92 3.23 23.04
N TRP A 97 -9.08 3.79 23.40
CA TRP A 97 -10.38 3.29 22.95
C TRP A 97 -10.46 3.14 21.42
N LEU A 98 -10.09 4.19 20.68
CA LEU A 98 -10.10 4.19 19.22
C LEU A 98 -9.16 3.12 18.64
N VAL A 99 -7.98 2.93 19.24
CA VAL A 99 -7.03 1.89 18.82
C VAL A 99 -7.65 0.52 19.00
N VAL A 100 -8.23 0.20 20.16
CA VAL A 100 -8.84 -1.11 20.43
C VAL A 100 -9.92 -1.43 19.39
N TRP A 101 -10.88 -0.51 19.19
CA TRP A 101 -11.97 -0.74 18.25
C TRP A 101 -11.52 -0.79 16.79
N THR A 102 -10.53 0.01 16.43
CA THR A 102 -9.96 -0.02 15.08
C THR A 102 -9.29 -1.37 14.80
N GLN A 103 -8.50 -1.91 15.74
CA GLN A 103 -7.83 -3.20 15.58
C GLN A 103 -8.83 -4.36 15.40
N LEU A 104 -9.86 -4.42 16.23
CA LEU A 104 -10.91 -5.43 16.12
C LEU A 104 -11.71 -5.28 14.82
N SER A 105 -12.04 -4.04 14.43
CA SER A 105 -12.77 -3.77 13.19
C SER A 105 -11.96 -4.17 11.95
N ILE A 106 -10.65 -3.91 11.94
CA ILE A 106 -9.76 -4.37 10.86
C ILE A 106 -9.80 -5.89 10.77
N ALA A 107 -9.67 -6.60 11.89
CA ALA A 107 -9.71 -8.07 11.91
C ALA A 107 -11.03 -8.61 11.36
N VAL A 108 -12.17 -8.05 11.77
CA VAL A 108 -13.51 -8.45 11.29
C VAL A 108 -13.68 -8.15 9.80
N CYS A 109 -13.29 -6.97 9.33
CA CYS A 109 -13.36 -6.60 7.91
C CYS A 109 -12.52 -7.54 7.04
N LEU A 110 -11.29 -7.85 7.48
CA LEU A 110 -10.44 -8.80 6.78
C LEU A 110 -11.06 -10.21 6.80
N ALA A 111 -11.46 -10.73 7.95
CA ALA A 111 -12.05 -12.06 8.09
C ALA A 111 -13.31 -12.26 7.25
N THR A 112 -14.17 -11.24 7.18
CA THR A 112 -15.41 -11.27 6.38
C THR A 112 -15.19 -10.92 4.91
N ASN A 113 -13.97 -10.55 4.51
CA ASN A 113 -13.64 -10.04 3.19
C ASN A 113 -14.51 -8.83 2.77
N ARG A 114 -15.00 -8.06 3.76
CA ARG A 114 -15.83 -6.85 3.56
C ARG A 114 -15.00 -5.62 3.89
N HIS A 115 -15.05 -4.61 3.02
CA HIS A 115 -14.32 -3.36 3.21
C HIS A 115 -12.80 -3.55 3.43
N VAL A 116 -12.20 -4.54 2.76
CA VAL A 116 -10.77 -4.88 2.88
C VAL A 116 -9.86 -3.67 2.65
N ARG A 117 -10.13 -2.88 1.60
CA ARG A 117 -9.29 -1.71 1.28
C ARG A 117 -9.29 -0.65 2.40
N PRO A 118 -10.46 -0.16 2.89
CA PRO A 118 -10.49 0.68 4.09
C PRO A 118 -9.79 0.08 5.30
N ALA A 119 -9.99 -1.22 5.57
CA ALA A 119 -9.36 -1.88 6.70
C ALA A 119 -7.83 -1.91 6.58
N LEU A 120 -7.29 -2.21 5.40
CA LEU A 120 -5.85 -2.13 5.13
C LEU A 120 -5.31 -0.71 5.32
N TRP A 121 -6.03 0.31 4.84
CA TRP A 121 -5.65 1.71 5.05
C TRP A 121 -5.63 2.09 6.53
N ALA A 122 -6.66 1.74 7.29
CA ALA A 122 -6.69 1.99 8.73
C ALA A 122 -5.52 1.31 9.45
N GLY A 123 -5.21 0.07 9.06
CA GLY A 123 -4.07 -0.66 9.60
C GLY A 123 -2.71 -0.05 9.22
N ILE A 124 -2.56 0.45 8.00
CA ILE A 124 -1.35 1.18 7.57
C ILE A 124 -1.18 2.45 8.40
N VAL A 125 -2.25 3.25 8.56
CA VAL A 125 -2.20 4.48 9.37
C VAL A 125 -1.83 4.16 10.81
N LEU A 126 -2.42 3.12 11.40
CA LEU A 126 -2.15 2.74 12.77
C LEU A 126 -0.70 2.25 12.98
N ASN A 127 -0.20 1.39 12.07
CA ASN A 127 1.20 0.95 12.13
C ASN A 127 2.18 2.09 11.85
N LEU A 128 1.84 3.01 10.94
CA LEU A 128 2.63 4.20 10.69
C LEU A 128 2.73 5.04 11.97
N SER A 129 1.62 5.29 12.66
CA SER A 129 1.60 6.02 13.93
C SER A 129 2.48 5.36 15.01
N PHE A 130 2.44 4.04 15.15
CA PHE A 130 3.31 3.33 16.09
C PHE A 130 4.80 3.41 15.71
N THR A 131 5.11 3.30 14.42
CA THR A 131 6.49 3.49 13.92
C THR A 131 6.96 4.92 14.18
N LEU A 132 6.13 5.94 13.93
CA LEU A 132 6.45 7.34 14.24
C LEU A 132 6.69 7.55 15.74
N ALA A 133 5.94 6.84 16.58
CA ALA A 133 6.09 6.83 18.02
C ALA A 133 7.37 6.12 18.51
N GLY A 134 8.15 5.48 17.62
CA GLY A 134 9.41 4.79 17.96
C GLY A 134 9.30 3.26 18.01
N ARG A 135 8.10 2.69 17.88
CA ARG A 135 7.89 1.24 17.93
C ARG A 135 7.86 0.62 16.54
N VAL A 136 9.04 0.31 16.00
CA VAL A 136 9.17 -0.23 14.64
C VAL A 136 8.81 -1.71 14.56
N ASN A 137 9.18 -2.51 15.56
CA ASN A 137 8.89 -3.94 15.62
C ASN A 137 7.65 -4.18 16.52
N PRO A 138 6.56 -4.82 16.03
CA PRO A 138 6.40 -5.53 14.74
C PRO A 138 5.77 -4.71 13.59
N SER A 139 5.54 -3.41 13.76
CA SER A 139 4.81 -2.55 12.79
C SER A 139 5.39 -2.55 11.37
N ALA A 140 6.71 -2.64 11.21
CA ALA A 140 7.39 -2.75 9.91
C ALA A 140 6.86 -3.92 9.07
N PHE A 141 6.75 -5.10 9.69
CA PHE A 141 6.30 -6.31 9.02
C PHE A 141 4.85 -6.17 8.54
N TYR A 142 3.98 -5.62 9.40
CA TYR A 142 2.59 -5.35 9.05
C TYR A 142 2.45 -4.34 7.92
N LEU A 143 3.25 -3.25 7.93
CA LEU A 143 3.23 -2.26 6.85
C LEU A 143 3.55 -2.87 5.49
N VAL A 144 4.62 -3.67 5.41
CA VAL A 144 5.02 -4.31 4.14
C VAL A 144 3.91 -5.23 3.61
N MET A 145 3.32 -6.06 4.47
CA MET A 145 2.22 -6.95 4.08
C MET A 145 0.98 -6.18 3.64
N GLN A 146 0.59 -5.14 4.39
CA GLN A 146 -0.61 -4.35 4.08
C GLN A 146 -0.46 -3.57 2.78
N VAL A 147 0.70 -2.95 2.56
CA VAL A 147 1.02 -2.26 1.30
C VAL A 147 1.01 -3.26 0.14
N THR A 148 1.62 -4.43 0.30
CA THR A 148 1.62 -5.49 -0.72
C THR A 148 0.21 -5.95 -1.07
N LEU A 149 -0.64 -6.24 -0.08
CA LEU A 149 -2.04 -6.58 -0.32
C LEU A 149 -2.81 -5.44 -0.98
N LEU A 150 -2.59 -4.19 -0.54
CA LEU A 150 -3.28 -3.04 -1.10
C LEU A 150 -2.94 -2.88 -2.59
N PHE A 151 -1.69 -3.09 -2.98
CA PHE A 151 -1.27 -3.11 -4.38
C PHE A 151 -1.84 -4.30 -5.15
N ALA A 152 -1.81 -5.51 -4.58
CA ALA A 152 -2.39 -6.69 -5.20
C ALA A 152 -3.90 -6.53 -5.47
N LEU A 153 -4.60 -5.82 -4.59
CA LEU A 153 -6.01 -5.50 -4.73
C LEU A 153 -6.27 -4.23 -5.55
N SER A 154 -5.25 -3.46 -5.93
CA SER A 154 -5.41 -2.21 -6.66
C SER A 154 -5.85 -2.46 -8.11
N ARG A 155 -6.60 -1.50 -8.68
CA ARG A 155 -6.91 -1.55 -10.12
C ARG A 155 -5.71 -1.02 -10.90
N PRO A 156 -5.49 -1.45 -12.15
CA PRO A 156 -4.53 -0.80 -13.02
C PRO A 156 -4.83 0.69 -13.08
N ILE A 157 -3.80 1.52 -12.89
CA ILE A 157 -3.88 2.98 -12.90
C ILE A 157 -3.17 3.46 -14.16
N ALA A 158 -3.67 4.55 -14.76
CA ALA A 158 -2.98 5.19 -15.88
C ALA A 158 -1.57 5.64 -15.46
N THR A 159 -0.57 5.43 -16.33
CA THR A 159 0.84 5.66 -16.02
C THR A 159 1.12 7.07 -15.47
N HIS A 160 0.48 8.12 -16.01
CA HIS A 160 0.65 9.49 -15.53
C HIS A 160 0.12 9.73 -14.10
N ILE A 161 -0.91 8.99 -13.66
CA ILE A 161 -1.41 9.07 -12.28
C ILE A 161 -0.47 8.28 -11.36
N ALA A 162 0.03 7.14 -11.84
CA ALA A 162 0.97 6.32 -11.09
C ALA A 162 2.29 7.06 -10.83
N THR A 163 2.85 7.77 -11.81
CA THR A 163 4.06 8.58 -11.62
C THR A 163 3.85 9.69 -10.60
N ARG A 164 2.71 10.39 -10.63
CA ARG A 164 2.35 11.38 -9.61
C ARG A 164 2.26 10.76 -8.21
N ARG A 165 1.61 9.61 -8.09
CA ARG A 165 1.50 8.88 -6.81
C ARG A 165 2.86 8.38 -6.31
N ALA A 166 3.70 7.87 -7.21
CA ALA A 166 5.05 7.46 -6.86
C ALA A 166 5.89 8.64 -6.37
N ALA A 167 5.78 9.81 -7.01
CA ALA A 167 6.42 11.03 -6.54
C ALA A 167 5.94 11.43 -5.13
N LEU A 168 4.65 11.29 -4.84
CA LEU A 168 4.11 11.52 -3.49
C LEU A 168 4.71 10.57 -2.45
N TRP A 169 4.98 9.31 -2.82
CA TRP A 169 5.67 8.35 -1.94
C TRP A 169 7.17 8.63 -1.78
N LEU A 170 7.82 9.26 -2.76
CA LEU A 170 9.23 9.65 -2.64
C LEU A 170 9.43 10.82 -1.66
N VAL A 171 8.42 11.68 -1.48
CA VAL A 171 8.50 12.80 -0.53
C VAL A 171 8.82 12.32 0.89
N PRO A 172 8.04 11.43 1.54
CA PRO A 172 8.40 10.93 2.87
C PRO A 172 9.66 10.08 2.84
N ALA A 173 9.97 9.37 1.74
CA ALA A 173 11.22 8.61 1.63
C ALA A 173 12.46 9.50 1.82
N VAL A 174 12.49 10.64 1.13
CA VAL A 174 13.59 11.60 1.21
C VAL A 174 13.52 12.46 2.47
N ALA A 175 12.32 12.90 2.87
CA ALA A 175 12.15 13.78 4.02
C ALA A 175 12.48 13.11 5.35
N LEU A 176 12.29 11.78 5.47
CA LEU A 176 12.59 11.04 6.69
C LEU A 176 14.06 10.59 6.78
N ALA A 177 14.76 10.43 5.65
CA ALA A 177 16.13 9.92 5.64
C ALA A 177 17.13 10.69 6.54
N PRO A 178 17.07 12.03 6.68
CA PRO A 178 17.97 12.77 7.59
C PRO A 178 17.77 12.47 9.07
N PHE A 179 16.65 11.85 9.46
CA PHE A 179 16.37 11.47 10.84
C PHE A 179 16.87 10.06 11.19
N ALA A 180 17.53 9.37 10.24
CA ALA A 180 18.18 8.09 10.49
C ALA A 180 19.28 8.24 11.55
N ARG A 181 19.24 7.37 12.55
CA ARG A 181 20.14 7.38 13.71
C ARG A 181 21.21 6.32 13.62
N THR A 182 20.98 5.26 12.84
CA THR A 182 21.95 4.18 12.66
C THR A 182 21.96 3.69 11.22
N LEU A 183 23.14 3.31 10.72
CA LEU A 183 23.31 2.56 9.46
C LEU A 183 23.82 1.14 9.72
N ASP A 184 23.84 0.72 10.99
CA ASP A 184 24.22 -0.64 11.37
C ASP A 184 23.17 -1.63 10.80
N PRO A 185 23.58 -2.60 9.96
CA PRO A 185 22.67 -3.60 9.39
C PRO A 185 21.81 -4.33 10.43
N HIS A 186 22.29 -4.48 11.66
CA HIS A 186 21.56 -5.19 12.71
C HIS A 186 20.47 -4.34 13.38
N HIS A 187 20.60 -3.01 13.33
CA HIS A 187 19.68 -2.07 13.98
C HIS A 187 18.85 -1.25 12.99
N VAL A 188 19.12 -1.37 11.69
CA VAL A 188 18.38 -0.66 10.62
C VAL A 188 16.87 -0.95 10.67
N ILE A 189 16.48 -2.14 11.13
CA ILE A 189 15.08 -2.55 11.25
C ILE A 189 14.37 -1.91 12.45
N ASP A 190 15.13 -1.42 13.43
CA ASP A 190 14.61 -0.78 14.64
C ASP A 190 14.58 0.76 14.52
N ASP A 191 15.18 1.31 13.46
CA ASP A 191 15.19 2.75 13.18
C ASP A 191 13.89 3.18 12.46
N PRO A 192 13.04 4.01 13.10
CA PRO A 192 11.75 4.39 12.52
C PRO A 192 11.90 5.25 11.26
N ALA A 193 12.92 6.10 11.17
CA ALA A 193 13.14 6.95 10.02
C ALA A 193 13.54 6.13 8.80
N LEU A 194 14.49 5.19 8.96
CA LEU A 194 14.92 4.32 7.88
C LEU A 194 13.82 3.35 7.45
N MET A 195 13.08 2.77 8.41
CA MET A 195 11.97 1.89 8.08
C MET A 195 10.90 2.60 7.24
N LEU A 196 10.46 3.79 7.67
CA LEU A 196 9.45 4.54 6.93
C LEU A 196 9.96 5.06 5.59
N SER A 197 11.25 5.43 5.52
CA SER A 197 11.89 5.80 4.26
C SER A 197 11.87 4.63 3.28
N PHE A 198 12.27 3.44 3.75
CA PHE A 198 12.28 2.20 2.97
C PHE A 198 10.88 1.78 2.50
N VAL A 199 9.88 1.76 3.40
CA VAL A 199 8.50 1.42 3.05
C VAL A 199 7.94 2.41 2.02
N SER A 200 8.25 3.70 2.16
CA SER A 200 7.83 4.73 1.21
C SER A 200 8.48 4.55 -0.16
N LEU A 201 9.78 4.24 -0.20
CA LEU A 201 10.50 3.92 -1.43
C LEU A 201 9.91 2.67 -2.09
N LEU A 202 9.65 1.61 -1.32
CA LEU A 202 9.02 0.39 -1.81
C LEU A 202 7.65 0.70 -2.42
N ALA A 203 6.82 1.49 -1.74
CA ALA A 203 5.51 1.91 -2.25
C ALA A 203 5.62 2.72 -3.55
N ALA A 204 6.62 3.59 -3.68
CA ALA A 204 6.89 4.33 -4.92
C ALA A 204 7.23 3.38 -6.08
N VAL A 205 8.18 2.45 -5.86
CA VAL A 205 8.61 1.47 -6.86
C VAL A 205 7.44 0.56 -7.26
N THR A 206 6.68 0.03 -6.30
CA THR A 206 5.52 -0.82 -6.58
C THR A 206 4.42 -0.04 -7.34
N THR A 207 4.21 1.24 -7.03
CA THR A 207 3.25 2.08 -7.77
C THR A 207 3.66 2.21 -9.24
N ILE A 208 4.95 2.39 -9.53
CA ILE A 208 5.47 2.46 -10.90
C ILE A 208 5.33 1.09 -11.59
N ALA A 209 5.80 0.04 -10.92
CA ALA A 209 5.79 -1.33 -11.46
C ALA A 209 4.38 -1.83 -11.80
N THR A 210 3.36 -1.44 -11.02
CA THR A 210 1.96 -1.82 -11.26
C THR A 210 1.30 -1.03 -12.40
N ALA A 211 1.91 0.07 -12.85
CA ALA A 211 1.36 0.93 -13.90
C ALA A 211 2.05 0.79 -15.26
N ILE A 212 3.27 0.26 -15.29
CA ILE A 212 4.03 0.00 -16.51
C ILE A 212 3.69 -1.41 -16.99
N GLN A 213 3.39 -1.57 -18.28
CA GLN A 213 3.23 -2.92 -18.84
C GLN A 213 4.59 -3.64 -18.78
N PRO A 214 4.65 -4.95 -18.47
CA PRO A 214 5.93 -5.66 -18.39
C PRO A 214 6.83 -5.47 -19.62
N THR A 215 6.24 -5.34 -20.80
CA THR A 215 6.94 -5.04 -22.07
C THR A 215 7.62 -3.68 -22.05
N ASP A 216 6.91 -2.64 -21.63
CA ASP A 216 7.43 -1.27 -21.55
C ASP A 216 8.57 -1.17 -20.53
N LEU A 217 8.50 -1.96 -19.45
CA LEU A 217 9.57 -2.04 -18.44
C LEU A 217 10.84 -2.63 -19.05
N ILE A 218 10.73 -3.70 -19.83
CA ILE A 218 11.87 -4.37 -20.48
C ILE A 218 12.49 -3.45 -21.53
N ASP A 219 11.68 -2.72 -22.29
CA ASP A 219 12.18 -1.73 -23.24
C ASP A 219 12.89 -0.56 -22.54
N ALA A 220 12.30 -0.05 -21.45
CA ALA A 220 12.92 1.00 -20.64
C ALA A 220 14.25 0.54 -20.01
N VAL A 221 14.29 -0.67 -19.44
CA VAL A 221 15.51 -1.25 -18.86
C VAL A 221 16.54 -1.50 -19.95
N GLY A 222 16.17 -2.12 -21.06
CA GLY A 222 17.05 -2.43 -22.19
C GLY A 222 17.67 -1.19 -22.84
N SER A 223 16.92 -0.08 -22.89
CA SER A 223 17.42 1.20 -23.42
C SER A 223 18.35 1.96 -22.45
N SER A 224 18.28 1.65 -21.14
CA SER A 224 19.11 2.29 -20.12
C SER A 224 20.58 1.89 -20.20
N ARG A 225 21.49 2.74 -19.68
CA ARG A 225 22.93 2.41 -19.59
C ARG A 225 23.18 1.11 -18.82
N PHE A 226 22.38 0.87 -17.78
CA PHE A 226 22.44 -0.35 -16.97
C PHE A 226 22.01 -1.58 -17.78
N GLY A 227 20.90 -1.49 -18.52
CA GLY A 227 20.44 -2.61 -19.37
C GLY A 227 21.46 -3.01 -20.41
N ARG A 228 22.08 -2.03 -21.10
CA ARG A 228 23.15 -2.31 -22.06
C ARG A 228 24.34 -3.03 -21.41
N ALA A 229 24.77 -2.57 -20.23
CA ALA A 229 25.86 -3.21 -19.50
C ALA A 229 25.49 -4.64 -19.05
N PHE A 230 24.26 -4.86 -18.61
CA PHE A 230 23.75 -6.17 -18.22
C PHE A 230 23.71 -7.12 -19.43
N THR A 231 23.17 -6.70 -20.57
CA THR A 231 23.12 -7.52 -21.79
C THR A 231 24.52 -7.89 -22.28
N THR A 232 25.49 -6.97 -22.21
CA THR A 232 26.88 -7.28 -22.55
C THR A 232 27.50 -8.31 -21.61
N ARG A 233 27.11 -8.31 -20.32
CA ARG A 233 27.68 -9.21 -19.31
C ARG A 233 27.05 -10.61 -19.31
N THR A 234 25.76 -10.72 -19.60
CA THR A 234 25.03 -11.99 -19.53
C THR A 234 24.81 -12.66 -20.87
N GLY A 235 24.95 -11.93 -21.98
CA GLY A 235 24.65 -12.42 -23.33
C GLY A 235 23.16 -12.61 -23.62
N ILE A 236 22.27 -12.28 -22.68
CA ILE A 236 20.82 -12.37 -22.87
C ILE A 236 20.35 -11.14 -23.64
N SER A 237 19.82 -11.33 -24.85
CA SER A 237 19.31 -10.23 -25.66
C SER A 237 17.90 -9.81 -25.22
N THR A 238 17.57 -8.52 -25.39
CA THR A 238 16.21 -8.00 -25.20
C THR A 238 15.20 -8.66 -26.13
N SER A 239 15.62 -9.07 -27.33
CA SER A 239 14.79 -9.83 -28.28
C SER A 239 14.34 -11.17 -27.71
N ASP A 240 15.20 -11.85 -26.95
CA ASP A 240 14.93 -13.19 -26.42
C ASP A 240 13.89 -13.11 -25.30
N LEU A 241 13.99 -12.06 -24.47
CA LEU A 241 12.99 -11.75 -23.46
C LEU A 241 11.61 -11.46 -24.06
N HIS A 242 11.56 -10.65 -25.13
CA HIS A 242 10.31 -10.37 -25.84
C HIS A 242 9.69 -11.63 -26.45
N HIS A 243 10.51 -12.52 -27.03
CA HIS A 243 10.03 -13.79 -27.57
C HIS A 243 9.43 -14.68 -26.48
N HIS A 244 10.09 -14.82 -25.33
CA HIS A 244 9.56 -15.61 -24.21
C HIS A 244 8.22 -15.08 -23.68
N LEU A 245 8.08 -13.76 -23.53
CA LEU A 245 6.83 -13.14 -23.07
C LEU A 245 5.70 -13.25 -24.08
N ALA A 246 6.00 -13.15 -25.37
CA ALA A 246 5.01 -13.33 -26.44
C ALA A 246 4.45 -14.75 -26.45
N VAL A 247 5.31 -15.76 -26.24
CA VAL A 247 4.91 -17.17 -26.16
C VAL A 247 3.99 -17.42 -24.96
N GLU A 248 4.33 -16.92 -23.77
CA GLU A 248 3.48 -17.06 -22.58
C GLU A 248 2.12 -16.40 -22.74
N THR A 249 2.09 -15.19 -23.31
CA THR A 249 0.84 -14.44 -23.53
C THR A 249 -0.09 -15.18 -24.49
N THR A 250 0.48 -15.83 -25.52
CA THR A 250 -0.28 -16.61 -26.51
C THR A 250 -0.83 -17.90 -25.89
N ALA A 251 -0.02 -18.61 -25.10
CA ALA A 251 -0.46 -19.79 -24.37
C ALA A 251 -1.64 -19.47 -23.45
N GLN A 252 -1.54 -18.38 -22.67
CA GLN A 252 -2.58 -17.96 -21.72
C GLN A 252 -3.89 -17.57 -22.41
N ARG A 253 -3.84 -16.94 -23.60
CA ARG A 253 -5.05 -16.63 -24.40
C ARG A 253 -5.75 -17.88 -24.91
N SER A 254 -5.01 -18.93 -25.28
CA SER A 254 -5.59 -20.17 -25.79
C SER A 254 -6.33 -20.96 -24.69
N THR A 255 -5.76 -21.02 -23.47
CA THR A 255 -6.42 -21.63 -22.31
C THR A 255 -7.71 -20.91 -21.95
N ARG A 256 -7.73 -19.58 -22.05
CA ARG A 256 -8.91 -18.77 -21.70
C ARG A 256 -10.08 -18.89 -22.69
N ARG A 257 -9.85 -19.38 -23.92
CA ARG A 257 -10.92 -19.66 -24.89
C ARG A 257 -11.57 -21.02 -24.69
N ARG A 258 -10.94 -21.93 -23.95
CA ARG A 258 -11.43 -23.30 -23.73
C ARG A 258 -12.24 -23.45 -22.44
N ILE A 259 -12.24 -22.43 -21.58
CA ILE A 259 -13.03 -22.34 -20.35
C ILE A 259 -14.17 -21.36 -20.61
#